data_AF-A0A0M9DVB4-F1
#
_entry.id   AF-A0A0M9DVB4-F1
#
_cell.length_a   1.000
_cell.length_b   1.000
_cell.length_c   1.000
_cell.angle_alpha   90.00
_cell.angle_beta   90.00
_cell.angle_gamma   90.00
#
_symmetry.space_group_name_H-M   'P 1'
#
loop_
_entity.id
_entity.type
_entity.pdbx_description
1 polymer ?
#
loop_
_entity_poly.entity_id
_entity_poly.type
_entity_poly.pdbx_seq_one_letter_code
_entity_poly.pdbx_strand_id
1 'polypeptide(L)'
;MKQSSDPCNCCCLDSLYTILDGEASEENTEELMAHIEKCLPCYQQYDLEVAIRELLQTRLAKKCPPQDLLDCIREKIATITITQ
;
A
#
# COMPACT_ATOMS: atom_id res chain seq x y z
N MET A 1 -27.06 -2.21 -7.66
CA MET A 1 -26.02 -1.94 -8.68
C MET A 1 -24.85 -2.86 -8.36
N LYS A 2 -24.70 -3.97 -9.08
CA LYS A 2 -23.58 -4.91 -8.96
C LYS A 2 -22.95 -5.00 -10.35
N GLN A 3 -21.76 -4.42 -10.52
CA GLN A 3 -20.94 -4.60 -11.72
C GLN A 3 -19.85 -5.59 -11.30
N SER A 4 -19.99 -6.89 -11.55
CA SER A 4 -19.64 -7.57 -12.81
C SER A 4 -18.16 -7.41 -13.18
N SER A 5 -17.29 -8.12 -12.47
CA SER A 5 -15.86 -8.25 -12.73
C SER A 5 -15.57 -9.64 -13.31
N ASP A 6 -15.32 -9.70 -14.62
CA ASP A 6 -14.46 -10.67 -15.37
C ASP A 6 -14.73 -10.47 -16.89
N PRO A 7 -13.75 -10.65 -17.84
CA PRO A 7 -12.43 -11.26 -17.72
C PRO A 7 -11.27 -10.42 -18.33
N CYS A 8 -10.27 -10.10 -17.51
CA CYS A 8 -8.86 -9.80 -17.84
C CYS A 8 -8.48 -9.03 -19.14
N ASN A 9 -7.96 -7.80 -18.96
CA ASN A 9 -6.83 -7.31 -19.78
C ASN A 9 -5.79 -6.44 -19.03
N CYS A 10 -6.05 -5.88 -17.83
CA CYS A 10 -5.05 -5.04 -17.12
C CYS A 10 -5.56 -4.52 -15.76
N CYS A 11 -6.40 -5.27 -15.03
CA CYS A 11 -7.16 -4.82 -13.84
C CYS A 11 -6.60 -3.55 -13.19
N CYS A 12 -7.34 -2.44 -13.37
CA CYS A 12 -7.01 -1.05 -13.08
C CYS A 12 -5.74 -0.91 -12.24
N LEU A 13 -4.64 -0.54 -12.89
CA LEU A 13 -3.35 -0.26 -12.24
C LEU A 13 -3.54 0.66 -11.01
N ASP A 14 -4.51 1.58 -11.08
CA ASP A 14 -4.94 2.41 -9.97
C ASP A 14 -5.38 1.61 -8.75
N SER A 15 -6.24 0.60 -8.92
CA SER A 15 -6.71 -0.28 -7.84
C SER A 15 -5.58 -1.12 -7.25
N LEU A 16 -4.65 -1.59 -8.10
CA LEU A 16 -3.44 -2.28 -7.66
C LEU A 16 -2.60 -1.36 -6.76
N TYR A 17 -2.37 -0.12 -7.18
CA TYR A 17 -1.64 0.86 -6.37
C TYR A 17 -2.38 1.25 -5.10
N THR A 18 -3.70 1.45 -5.14
CA THR A 18 -4.51 1.73 -3.93
C THR A 18 -4.34 0.64 -2.87
N ILE A 19 -4.28 -0.63 -3.29
CA ILE A 19 -4.00 -1.75 -2.37
C ILE A 19 -2.55 -1.71 -1.88
N LEU A 20 -1.57 -1.55 -2.78
CA LEU A 20 -0.14 -1.55 -2.43
C LEU A 20 0.26 -0.35 -1.56
N ASP A 21 -0.49 0.75 -1.60
CA ASP A 21 -0.30 1.93 -0.77
C ASP A 21 -1.08 1.85 0.57
N GLY A 22 -1.92 0.84 0.74
CA GLY A 22 -2.72 0.62 1.96
C GLY A 22 -3.93 1.55 2.09
N GLU A 23 -4.38 2.14 0.97
CA GLU A 23 -5.52 3.06 0.91
C GLU A 23 -6.84 2.35 0.56
N ALA A 24 -6.79 1.05 0.26
CA ALA A 24 -7.97 0.24 -0.05
C ALA A 24 -8.70 -0.21 1.22
N SER A 25 -10.02 -0.39 1.13
CA SER A 25 -10.79 -1.09 2.16
C SER A 25 -10.41 -2.59 2.20
N GLU A 26 -10.64 -3.23 3.35
CA GLU A 26 -10.38 -4.67 3.53
C GLU A 26 -11.17 -5.52 2.52
N GLU A 27 -12.45 -5.21 2.33
CA GLU A 27 -13.34 -5.88 1.36
C GLU A 27 -12.78 -5.78 -0.07
N ASN A 28 -12.37 -4.58 -0.51
CA ASN A 28 -11.82 -4.39 -1.85
C ASN A 28 -10.47 -5.08 -2.04
N THR A 29 -9.69 -5.19 -0.95
CA THR A 29 -8.40 -5.88 -0.96
C THR A 29 -8.59 -7.37 -1.17
N GLU A 30 -9.49 -7.99 -0.41
CA GLU A 30 -9.80 -9.42 -0.54
C GLU A 30 -10.34 -9.78 -1.93
N GLU A 31 -11.25 -8.96 -2.47
CA GLU A 31 -11.82 -9.17 -3.80
C GLU A 31 -10.75 -9.11 -4.91
N LEU A 32 -9.86 -8.12 -4.88
CA LEU A 32 -8.81 -7.99 -5.90
C LEU A 32 -7.74 -9.09 -5.75
N MET A 33 -7.36 -9.45 -4.52
CA MET A 33 -6.41 -10.53 -4.28
C MET A 33 -6.95 -11.88 -4.78
N ALA A 34 -8.22 -12.18 -4.52
CA ALA A 34 -8.86 -13.40 -5.03
C ALA A 34 -8.93 -13.45 -6.57
N HIS A 35 -8.97 -12.29 -7.24
CA HIS A 35 -8.85 -12.19 -8.70
C HIS A 35 -7.40 -12.40 -9.16
N ILE A 36 -6.43 -11.75 -8.52
CA ILE A 36 -5.00 -11.86 -8.83
C ILE A 36 -4.55 -13.33 -8.77
N GLU A 37 -4.98 -14.09 -7.76
CA GLU A 37 -4.66 -15.52 -7.62
C GLU A 37 -5.19 -16.39 -8.77
N LYS A 38 -6.31 -15.99 -9.38
CA LYS A 38 -6.96 -16.74 -10.47
C LYS A 38 -6.51 -16.28 -11.85
N CYS A 39 -5.84 -15.13 -11.94
CA CYS A 39 -5.49 -14.47 -13.19
C CYS A 39 -3.96 -14.29 -13.30
N LEU A 40 -3.31 -15.21 -14.02
CA LEU A 40 -1.85 -15.21 -14.22
C LEU A 40 -1.25 -13.88 -14.68
N PRO A 41 -1.79 -13.15 -15.69
CA PRO A 41 -1.20 -11.86 -16.08
C PRO A 41 -1.33 -10.79 -15.00
N CYS A 42 -2.41 -10.80 -14.21
CA CYS A 42 -2.56 -9.90 -13.06
C CYS A 42 -1.58 -10.26 -11.93
N TYR A 43 -1.37 -11.55 -11.68
CA TYR A 43 -0.36 -12.03 -10.74
C TYR A 43 1.05 -11.58 -11.12
N GLN A 44 1.43 -11.72 -12.39
CA GLN A 44 2.74 -11.28 -12.87
C GLN A 44 2.95 -9.77 -12.69
N GLN A 45 1.92 -8.96 -12.93
CA GLN A 45 1.99 -7.52 -12.72
C GLN A 45 2.09 -7.16 -11.23
N TYR A 46 1.28 -7.79 -10.38
CA TYR A 46 1.35 -7.62 -8.93
C TYR A 46 2.73 -7.99 -8.38
N ASP A 47 3.25 -9.16 -8.77
CA ASP A 47 4.57 -9.65 -8.35
C ASP A 47 5.70 -8.70 -8.76
N LEU A 48 5.64 -8.17 -9.99
CA LEU A 48 6.59 -7.16 -10.47
C LEU A 48 6.54 -5.89 -9.62
N GLU A 49 5.36 -5.34 -9.36
CA GLU A 49 5.19 -4.11 -8.58
C GLU A 49 5.65 -4.28 -7.12
N VAL A 50 5.36 -5.45 -6.52
CA VAL A 50 5.85 -5.80 -5.18
C VAL A 50 7.38 -5.88 -5.18
N ALA A 51 7.99 -6.58 -6.15
CA ALA A 51 9.45 -6.70 -6.24
C ALA A 51 10.15 -5.34 -6.43
N ILE A 52 9.56 -4.42 -7.21
CA ILE A 52 10.04 -3.05 -7.36
C ILE A 52 9.96 -2.30 -6.02
N ARG A 53 8.84 -2.38 -5.32
CA ARG A 53 8.65 -1.73 -4.01
C ARG A 53 9.63 -2.28 -2.97
N GLU A 54 9.84 -3.59 -2.92
CA GLU A 54 10.82 -4.22 -2.03
C GLU A 54 12.26 -3.78 -2.35
N LEU A 55 12.61 -3.70 -3.64
CA LEU A 55 13.91 -3.20 -4.07
C LEU A 55 14.10 -1.75 -3.63
N LEU A 56 13.10 -0.89 -3.83
CA LEU A 56 13.13 0.50 -3.39
C LEU A 56 13.29 0.60 -1.88
N GLN A 57 12.52 -0.17 -1.10
CA GLN A 57 12.63 -0.21 0.37
C GLN A 57 14.01 -0.69 0.85
N THR A 58 14.65 -1.60 0.11
CA THR A 58 15.98 -2.13 0.44
C THR A 58 17.09 -1.13 0.09
N ARG A 59 16.95 -0.42 -1.03
CA ARG A 59 17.97 0.51 -1.56
C ARG A 59 17.87 1.91 -0.97
N LEU A 60 16.66 2.36 -0.66
CA LEU A 60 16.45 3.57 0.11
C LEU A 60 16.91 3.27 1.54
N ALA A 61 18.15 3.67 1.84
CA ALA A 61 18.64 3.67 3.21
C ALA A 61 17.57 4.31 4.08
N LYS A 62 17.02 3.56 5.05
CA LYS A 62 16.17 4.09 6.11
C LYS A 62 17.01 5.07 6.91
N LYS A 63 17.19 6.27 6.36
CA LYS A 63 17.83 7.39 7.05
C LYS A 63 16.95 7.61 8.25
N CYS A 64 17.48 7.31 9.42
CA CYS A 64 16.81 7.68 10.66
C CYS A 64 16.54 9.19 10.55
N PRO A 65 15.29 9.64 10.74
CA PRO A 65 15.01 11.06 10.70
C PRO A 65 15.93 11.77 11.70
N PRO A 66 16.38 13.00 11.42
CA PRO A 66 17.22 13.75 12.34
C PRO A 66 16.57 13.79 13.73
N GLN A 67 17.38 13.60 14.77
CA GLN A 67 16.89 13.44 16.16
C GLN A 67 16.01 14.63 16.58
N ASP A 68 16.35 15.84 16.14
CA ASP A 68 15.57 17.05 16.38
C ASP A 68 14.11 16.94 15.89
N LEU A 69 13.89 16.31 14.72
CA LEU A 69 12.55 16.11 14.18
C LEU A 69 11.76 15.12 15.03
N LEU A 70 12.42 14.04 15.48
CA LEU A 70 11.85 13.05 16.40
C LEU A 70 11.41 13.70 17.72
N ASP A 71 12.24 14.57 18.27
CA ASP A 71 11.98 15.21 19.56
C ASP A 71 10.86 16.26 19.44
N CYS A 72 10.84 17.06 18.37
CA CYS A 72 9.72 17.95 18.08
C CYS A 72 8.38 17.21 17.91
N ILE A 73 8.37 16.05 17.24
CA ILE A 73 7.16 15.23 17.08
C ILE A 73 6.69 14.71 18.45
N ARG A 74 7.61 14.19 19.27
CA ARG A 74 7.29 13.70 20.62
C ARG A 74 6.71 14.79 21.52
N GLU A 75 7.30 15.99 21.49
CA GLU A 75 6.83 17.14 22.27
C GLU A 75 5.41 17.57 21.87
N LYS A 76 5.13 17.61 20.56
CA LYS A 76 3.79 17.92 20.06
C LYS A 76 2.75 16.88 20.48
N ILE A 77 3.08 15.59 20.40
CA ILE A 77 2.18 14.50 20.85
C ILE A 77 1.93 14.60 22.36
N ALA A 78 2.99 14.81 23.16
CA ALA A 78 2.87 14.96 24.61
C ALA A 78 1.95 16.14 24.98
N THR A 79 2.09 17.27 24.30
CA THR A 79 1.23 18.45 24.49
C THR A 79 -0.25 18.14 24.22
N ILE A 80 -0.54 17.39 23.15
CA ILE A 80 -1.92 17.00 22.81
C ILE A 80 -2.52 16.05 23.85
N THR A 81 -1.70 15.16 24.44
CA THR A 81 -2.18 14.11 25.35
C THR A 81 -2.40 14.61 26.78
N ILE A 82 -1.75 15.71 27.20
CA ILE A 82 -1.88 16.27 28.56
C ILE A 82 -3.08 17.23 28.70
N THR A 83 -3.71 17.63 27.59
CA THR A 83 -4.82 18.61 27.61
C THR A 83 -6.21 17.97 27.61
N GLN A 84 -6.36 16.73 28.11
CA GLN A 84 -7.67 16.10 28.37
C GLN A 84 -7.82 15.70 29.84
#